data_AF-A0A6V7VPR9-F1
#
_entry.id   AF-A0A6V7VPR9-F1
#
_cell.length_a   1.000
_cell.length_b   1.000
_cell.length_c   1.000
_cell.angle_alpha   90.00
_cell.angle_beta   90.00
_cell.angle_gamma   90.00
#
_symmetry.space_group_name_H-M   'P 1'
#
loop_
_entity.id
_entity.type
_entity.pdbx_description
1 polymer ?
#
loop_
_entity_poly.entity_id
_entity_poly.type
_entity_poly.pdbx_seq_one_letter_code
_entity_poly.pdbx_strand_id
1 'polypeptide(L)' 'MSKMGYREGSGLGAKEQGISRALQVQRTGRNVGLIVGEEKASAVFTSLLKGMMMMGEED' A
#
# COMPACT_ATOMS: atom_id res chain seq x y z
N MET A 1 -12.09 17.27 -1.25
CA MET A 1 -11.19 18.43 -1.05
C MET A 1 -11.19 19.40 -2.23
N SER A 2 -11.93 19.14 -3.32
CA SER A 2 -11.89 19.98 -4.53
C SER A 2 -12.29 21.44 -4.31
N LYS A 3 -13.20 21.72 -3.36
CA LYS A 3 -13.55 23.09 -2.94
C LYS A 3 -12.37 23.88 -2.32
N MET A 4 -11.36 23.18 -1.81
CA MET A 4 -10.14 23.75 -1.22
C MET A 4 -8.97 23.80 -2.21
N GLY A 5 -9.23 23.61 -3.51
CA GLY A 5 -8.21 23.65 -4.56
C GLY A 5 -7.41 22.36 -4.75
N TYR A 6 -7.77 21.27 -4.05
CA TYR A 6 -7.16 19.96 -4.31
C TYR A 6 -7.53 19.43 -5.70
N ARG A 7 -6.53 18.91 -6.41
CA ARG A 7 -6.69 18.27 -7.72
C ARG A 7 -6.57 16.76 -7.56
N GLU A 8 -7.47 16.03 -8.19
CA GLU A 8 -7.47 14.57 -8.08
C GLU A 8 -6.15 13.99 -8.58
N GLY A 9 -5.55 13.11 -7.77
CA GLY A 9 -4.26 12.49 -8.06
C GLY A 9 -3.02 13.36 -7.79
N SER A 10 -3.18 14.64 -7.43
CA SER A 10 -2.03 15.48 -7.05
C SER A 10 -1.60 15.22 -5.61
N GLY A 11 -0.34 15.54 -5.31
CA GLY A 11 0.12 15.66 -3.93
C GLY A 11 -0.46 16.91 -3.26
N LEU A 12 -0.43 16.93 -1.93
CA LEU A 12 -0.79 18.11 -1.13
C LEU A 12 0.40 19.07 -0.97
N GLY A 13 0.13 20.33 -0.64
CA GLY A 13 1.15 21.37 -0.43
C GLY A 13 1.34 22.30 -1.64
N ALA A 14 2.07 23.39 -1.43
CA ALA A 14 2.18 24.48 -2.42
C ALA A 14 2.76 24.04 -3.78
N LYS A 15 3.57 22.97 -3.79
CA LYS A 15 4.19 22.42 -5.01
C LYS A 15 3.76 20.97 -5.25
N GLU A 16 2.61 20.56 -4.70
CA GLU A 16 2.11 19.18 -4.79
C GLU A 16 3.13 18.13 -4.26
N GLN A 17 3.99 18.52 -3.31
CA GLN A 17 5.10 17.68 -2.82
C GLN A 17 4.70 16.59 -1.81
N GLY A 18 3.46 16.67 -1.30
CA GLY A 18 2.90 15.67 -0.39
C GLY A 18 2.49 14.39 -1.10
N ILE A 19 2.17 13.36 -0.33
CA ILE A 19 1.80 12.04 -0.86
C ILE A 19 0.42 12.11 -1.54
N SER A 20 0.32 11.60 -2.77
CA SER A 20 -0.92 11.55 -3.56
C SER A 20 -1.74 10.26 -3.39
N ARG A 21 -1.19 9.29 -2.66
CA ARG A 21 -1.76 7.96 -2.40
C ARG A 21 -1.60 7.59 -0.93
N ALA A 22 -2.42 6.65 -0.46
CA ALA A 22 -2.31 6.17 0.92
C ALA A 22 -1.07 5.29 1.11
N LEU A 23 -0.40 5.44 2.26
CA LEU A 23 0.63 4.50 2.70
C LEU A 23 -0.01 3.15 3.00
N GLN A 24 0.69 2.07 2.64
CA GLN A 24 0.26 0.72 2.95
C GLN A 24 0.98 0.21 4.20
N VAL A 25 0.30 -0.61 4.99
CA VAL A 25 0.83 -1.20 6.21
C VAL A 25 0.65 -2.71 6.16
N GLN A 26 1.74 -3.46 6.32
CA GLN A 26 1.69 -4.88 6.59
C GLN A 26 1.55 -5.08 8.11
N ARG A 27 0.44 -5.65 8.56
CA ARG A 27 0.24 -5.97 9.98
C ARG A 27 1.20 -7.09 10.41
N THR A 28 1.95 -6.88 11.49
CA THR A 28 2.88 -7.86 12.06
C THR A 28 2.52 -8.26 13.50
N GLY A 29 1.56 -7.57 14.13
CA GLY A 29 1.06 -7.90 15.46
C GLY A 29 -0.29 -7.25 15.77
N ARG A 30 -0.78 -7.39 17.01
CA ARG A 30 -2.08 -6.84 17.43
C ARG A 30 -2.18 -5.34 17.17
N ASN A 31 -1.15 -4.58 17.53
CA ASN A 31 -1.03 -3.13 17.42
C ASN A 31 0.27 -2.69 16.72
N VAL A 32 0.88 -3.56 15.90
CA VAL A 32 2.18 -3.33 15.25
C VAL A 32 2.09 -3.71 13.78
N GLY A 33 2.79 -2.95 12.93
CA GLY A 33 2.91 -3.22 11.50
C GLY A 33 4.10 -2.49 10.90
N LEU A 34 4.42 -2.85 9.65
CA LEU A 34 5.49 -2.25 8.86
C LEU A 34 4.87 -1.43 7.73
N ILE A 35 5.31 -0.17 7.59
CA ILE A 35 4.95 0.64 6.44
C ILE A 35 5.70 0.07 5.23
N VAL A 36 4.95 -0.26 4.18
CA VAL A 36 5.51 -0.79 2.93
C VAL A 36 5.32 0.24 1.82
N GLY A 37 6.43 0.60 1.16
CA GLY A 37 6.39 1.50 0.00
C GLY A 37 5.88 0.80 -1.26
N GLU A 38 5.45 1.56 -2.26
CA GLU A 38 4.85 1.02 -3.50
C GLU A 38 5.73 -0.04 -4.19
N GLU A 39 7.05 0.12 -4.16
CA GLU A 39 8.00 -0.80 -4.79
C GLU A 39 8.08 -2.16 -4.07
N LYS A 40 7.75 -2.22 -2.78
CA LYS A 40 7.79 -3.46 -1.98
C LYS A 40 6.41 -4.02 -1.66
N ALA A 41 5.36 -3.20 -1.68
CA ALA A 41 4.00 -3.62 -1.44
C ALA A 41 3.50 -4.66 -2.46
N SER A 42 3.84 -4.46 -3.74
CA SER A 42 3.48 -5.38 -4.83
C SER A 42 4.08 -6.78 -4.63
N ALA A 43 5.35 -6.87 -4.20
CA ALA A 43 6.07 -8.13 -4.02
C ALA A 43 5.59 -8.94 -2.79
N VAL A 44 5.13 -8.27 -1.74
CA VAL A 44 4.64 -8.92 -0.51
C VAL A 44 3.24 -9.51 -0.72
N PHE A 45 2.36 -8.81 -1.44
CA PHE A 45 1.01 -9.31 -1.72
C PHE A 45 1.04 -10.53 -2.66
N THR A 46 1.88 -10.50 -3.70
CA THR A 46 2.03 -11.63 -4.62
C THR A 46 2.65 -12.85 -3.97
N SER A 47 3.64 -12.69 -3.08
CA SER A 47 4.26 -13.82 -2.38
C SER A 47 3.32 -14.50 -1.38
N LEU A 48 2.46 -13.74 -0.67
CA LEU A 48 1.43 -14.30 0.20
C LEU A 48 0.35 -15.07 -0.56
N LEU A 49 -0.15 -14.53 -1.68
CA LEU A 49 -1.12 -15.22 -2.53
C LEU A 49 -0.54 -16.49 -3.19
N LYS A 50 0.72 -16.44 -3.64
CA LYS A 50 1.43 -17.60 -4.18
C LYS A 50 1.60 -18.69 -3.13
N GLY A 51 1.94 -18.34 -1.89
CA GLY A 51 2.05 -19.28 -0.78
C GLY A 51 0.72 -19.96 -0.43
N MET A 52 -0.40 -19.22 -0.47
CA MET A 52 -1.74 -19.79 -0.27
C MET A 52 -2.18 -20.70 -1.42
N MET A 53 -1.83 -20.38 -2.67
CA MET A 53 -2.14 -21.24 -3.83
C MET A 53 -1.33 -22.56 -3.82
N MET A 54 -0.07 -22.53 -3.39
CA MET A 54 0.82 -23.71 -3.38
C MET A 54 0.46 -24.74 -2.29
N MET A 55 -0.33 -24.37 -1.27
CA MET A 55 -0.87 -25.31 -0.27
C MET A 55 -2.11 -26.08 -0.76
N GLY A 56 -2.65 -25.75 -1.93
CA GLY A 56 -3.82 -26.42 -2.53
C GLY A 56 -3.47 -27.42 -3.62
N GLU A 57 -2.19 -27.75 -3.81
CA GLU A 57 -1.70 -28.62 -4.88
C GLU A 57 -0.84 -29.76 -4.29
N GLU A 58 -1.34 -30.39 -3.22
CA GLU A 58 -0.90 -31.72 -2.78
C GLU A 58 -2.06 -32.71 -3.00
N ASP A 59 -2.05 -33.38 -4.16
CA ASP A 59 -2.66 -34.70 -4.41
C ASP A 59 -1.69 -35.51 -5.29
#